data_AF-A0A2S7U446-F1
#
_entry.id   AF-A0A2S7U446-F1
#
_cell.length_a   1.000
_cell.length_b   1.000
_cell.length_c   1.000
_cell.angle_alpha   90.00
_cell.angle_beta   90.00
_cell.angle_gamma   90.00
#
_symmetry.space_group_name_H-M   'P 1'
#
loop_
_entity.id
_entity.type
_entity.pdbx_description
1 polymer ?
#
loop_
_entity_poly.entity_id
_entity_poly.type
_entity_poly.pdbx_seq_one_letter_code
_entity_poly.pdbx_strand_id
1 'polypeptide(L)'
;MNYNAGRWREGIEWLVWVRDWATSKKTGQPVGEYAHQWFGVTESISLIQVNMGFYKEALVMTDEAIAAPHGQTYLGCSRITLGILRYLDQAPDDIVDRLGEFVVRAKTNRHVSEAGHKSAKVSLAKALLHTGRTGEAEALLNTLVAEGSQYARSVRVRHWLDSGRVEGVEQELVDLLKLHRKNGHKLSECSLYSDYADFLQARGRDSEALMMRREVVRLSRAFDLFYRLPVDLAKLASLLLCFSASLLLCFSASLLHRLGDEAGSATVAKEARILLAKGRIAPSRAKEANKHLGDLSHRSVVETPARAPEIDLQPQRSVVIPLTNVPWTSYLSLANPGDQSQAGRLHVSGPPVSLAMDDDSGDIFATLLPATEAGDKELPLTIGPGTYYVIHIRGSAKTNKEAELRFSWSQQNSDPATVATVSIEAPESGVTGAIIQAGGYRTNPFYGVPMHLHYVTKIDSPASPPLRFVCSQKTRVEVYLLDGTPLAIDGQGNGSLLDQGDQIFTSSDGKGNPLLPLVEGAAGLSVVLYPDGPLPEEGLTLDIEIFEDGNWQLYSSNRLDP
;
A
#
# COMPACT_ATOMS: atom_id res chain seq x y z
N MET A 1 -21.53 1.97 2.45
CA MET A 1 -20.19 1.33 2.43
C MET A 1 -19.31 2.07 1.45
N ASN A 2 -18.15 2.55 1.90
CA ASN A 2 -17.21 3.26 1.04
C ASN A 2 -16.28 2.22 0.40
N TYR A 3 -16.56 1.81 -0.84
CA TYR A 3 -15.71 0.89 -1.63
C TYR A 3 -14.28 1.41 -1.78
N ASN A 4 -14.05 2.71 -1.52
CA ASN A 4 -12.73 3.34 -1.49
C ASN A 4 -11.88 2.94 -0.26
N ALA A 5 -12.43 2.18 0.70
CA ALA A 5 -11.78 1.74 1.94
C ALA A 5 -11.28 0.28 1.88
N GLY A 6 -10.83 -0.21 0.72
CA GLY A 6 -10.12 -1.50 0.58
C GLY A 6 -10.96 -2.78 0.74
N ARG A 7 -12.12 -2.77 1.41
CA ARG A 7 -13.05 -3.92 1.50
C ARG A 7 -13.96 -4.06 0.27
N TRP A 8 -13.38 -3.91 -0.92
CA TRP A 8 -14.16 -3.89 -2.15
C TRP A 8 -14.81 -5.25 -2.47
N ARG A 9 -14.21 -6.37 -2.06
CA ARG A 9 -14.77 -7.73 -2.28
C ARG A 9 -16.10 -7.92 -1.55
N GLU A 10 -16.13 -7.67 -0.25
CA GLU A 10 -17.36 -7.70 0.54
C GLU A 10 -18.37 -6.65 0.07
N GLY A 11 -17.88 -5.48 -0.34
CA GLY A 11 -18.70 -4.45 -0.97
C GLY A 11 -19.39 -4.98 -2.24
N ILE A 12 -18.67 -5.71 -3.10
CA ILE A 12 -19.25 -6.36 -4.29
C ILE A 12 -20.24 -7.44 -3.89
N GLU A 13 -19.90 -8.33 -2.95
CA GLU A 13 -20.80 -9.41 -2.50
C GLU A 13 -22.12 -8.85 -1.97
N TRP A 14 -22.04 -7.78 -1.15
CA TRP A 14 -23.22 -7.08 -0.67
C TRP A 14 -24.01 -6.43 -1.81
N LEU A 15 -23.33 -5.76 -2.75
CA LEU A 15 -23.98 -5.15 -3.91
C LEU A 15 -24.67 -6.21 -4.80
N VAL A 16 -24.02 -7.36 -5.03
CA VAL A 16 -24.60 -8.49 -5.78
C VAL A 16 -25.83 -9.02 -5.04
N TRP A 17 -25.74 -9.22 -3.73
CA TRP A 17 -26.88 -9.64 -2.92
C TRP A 17 -28.05 -8.66 -3.01
N VAL A 18 -27.81 -7.35 -2.89
CA VAL A 18 -28.87 -6.34 -3.02
C VAL A 18 -29.48 -6.35 -4.42
N ARG A 19 -28.66 -6.53 -5.46
CA ARG A 19 -29.13 -6.67 -6.85
C ARG A 19 -30.00 -7.91 -7.02
N ASP A 20 -29.57 -9.05 -6.52
CA ASP A 20 -30.28 -10.33 -6.63
C ASP A 20 -31.59 -10.29 -5.83
N TRP A 21 -31.56 -9.72 -4.63
CA TRP A 21 -32.75 -9.48 -3.82
C TRP A 21 -33.77 -8.61 -4.57
N ALA A 22 -33.33 -7.48 -5.13
CA ALA A 22 -34.18 -6.60 -5.92
C ALA A 22 -34.65 -7.24 -7.24
N THR A 23 -33.91 -8.19 -7.79
CA THR A 23 -34.26 -8.94 -9.01
C THR A 23 -35.27 -10.06 -8.72
N SER A 24 -35.13 -10.78 -7.61
CA SER A 24 -36.02 -11.90 -7.23
C SER A 24 -37.49 -11.48 -7.03
N LYS A 25 -37.72 -10.21 -6.69
CA LYS A 25 -39.05 -9.59 -6.53
C LYS A 25 -39.73 -9.23 -7.86
N LYS A 26 -39.04 -9.32 -9.01
CA LYS A 26 -39.63 -9.16 -10.36
C LYS A 26 -40.66 -10.22 -10.73
N THR A 27 -40.89 -11.23 -9.90
CA THR A 27 -41.90 -12.28 -10.14
C THR A 27 -43.31 -11.92 -9.65
N GLY A 28 -43.57 -10.71 -9.13
CA GLY A 28 -44.97 -10.36 -8.76
C GLY A 28 -45.31 -8.97 -8.24
N GLN A 29 -44.40 -8.00 -8.14
CA GLN A 29 -44.74 -6.62 -7.75
C GLN A 29 -44.07 -5.57 -8.66
N PRO A 30 -44.65 -4.36 -8.80
CA PRO A 30 -44.20 -3.39 -9.79
C PRO A 30 -42.77 -2.94 -9.44
N VAL A 31 -41.93 -2.91 -10.47
CA VAL A 31 -40.55 -2.39 -10.47
C VAL A 31 -40.41 -1.02 -9.79
N GLY A 32 -41.51 -0.26 -9.64
CA GLY A 32 -41.53 1.12 -9.14
C GLY A 32 -40.97 1.35 -7.72
N GLU A 33 -41.24 0.49 -6.74
CA GLU A 33 -40.82 0.77 -5.35
C GLU A 33 -39.30 0.62 -5.14
N TYR A 34 -38.66 -0.33 -5.82
CA TYR A 34 -37.25 -0.68 -5.59
C TYR A 34 -36.34 -0.42 -6.80
N ALA A 35 -36.88 0.18 -7.88
CA ALA A 35 -36.13 0.56 -9.08
C ALA A 35 -34.88 1.37 -8.73
N HIS A 36 -35.01 2.35 -7.84
CA HIS A 36 -33.92 3.25 -7.47
C HIS A 36 -32.72 2.53 -6.81
N GLN A 37 -32.97 1.56 -5.92
CA GLN A 37 -31.89 0.76 -5.32
C GLN A 37 -31.27 -0.17 -6.36
N TRP A 38 -32.08 -0.83 -7.19
CA TRP A 38 -31.59 -1.73 -8.23
C TRP A 38 -30.68 -1.00 -9.23
N PHE A 39 -31.10 0.18 -9.71
CA PHE A 39 -30.32 1.00 -10.64
C PHE A 39 -29.02 1.51 -10.00
N GLY A 40 -29.08 2.08 -8.79
CA GLY A 40 -27.89 2.61 -8.12
C GLY A 40 -26.85 1.54 -7.76
N VAL A 41 -27.29 0.33 -7.41
CA VAL A 41 -26.42 -0.82 -7.12
C VAL A 41 -25.78 -1.35 -8.41
N THR A 42 -26.54 -1.47 -9.49
CA THR A 42 -26.02 -1.91 -10.80
C THR A 42 -24.98 -0.93 -11.36
N GLU A 43 -25.19 0.37 -11.21
CA GLU A 43 -24.20 1.42 -11.56
C GLU A 43 -22.91 1.26 -10.73
N SER A 44 -23.05 1.04 -9.41
CA SER A 44 -21.91 0.88 -8.50
C SER A 44 -21.07 -0.36 -8.83
N ILE A 45 -21.70 -1.51 -9.09
CA ILE A 45 -20.99 -2.74 -9.50
C ILE A 45 -20.26 -2.52 -10.82
N SER A 46 -20.91 -1.92 -11.81
CA SER A 46 -20.32 -1.67 -13.13
C SER A 46 -19.09 -0.75 -13.04
N LEU A 47 -19.13 0.29 -12.19
CA LEU A 47 -18.00 1.17 -11.94
C LEU A 47 -16.82 0.44 -11.28
N ILE A 48 -17.11 -0.43 -10.31
CA ILE A 48 -16.10 -1.25 -9.64
C ILE A 48 -15.44 -2.21 -10.65
N GLN A 49 -16.24 -2.86 -11.50
CA GLN A 49 -15.75 -3.74 -12.57
C GLN A 49 -14.86 -2.99 -13.57
N VAL A 50 -15.26 -1.80 -14.03
CA VAL A 50 -14.42 -0.91 -14.86
C VAL A 50 -13.12 -0.55 -14.14
N ASN A 51 -13.21 -0.27 -12.83
CA ASN A 51 -12.05 0.03 -12.02
C ASN A 51 -11.11 -1.17 -11.89
N MET A 52 -11.61 -2.40 -12.00
CA MET A 52 -10.85 -3.66 -11.95
C MET A 52 -10.50 -4.24 -13.32
N GLY A 53 -10.84 -3.56 -14.41
CA GLY A 53 -10.56 -4.05 -15.76
C GLY A 53 -11.56 -5.11 -16.30
N PHE A 54 -12.66 -5.38 -15.59
CA PHE A 54 -13.77 -6.25 -16.04
C PHE A 54 -14.74 -5.50 -16.93
N TYR A 55 -14.22 -5.13 -18.07
CA TYR A 55 -14.85 -4.21 -18.99
C TYR A 55 -16.03 -4.78 -19.76
N LYS A 56 -15.95 -6.06 -20.14
CA LYS A 56 -17.03 -6.75 -20.85
C LYS A 56 -18.21 -6.98 -19.92
N GLU A 57 -17.91 -7.38 -18.70
CA GLU A 57 -18.88 -7.61 -17.62
C GLU A 57 -19.60 -6.31 -17.26
N ALA A 58 -18.84 -5.21 -17.14
CA ALA A 58 -19.41 -3.89 -16.90
C ALA A 58 -20.30 -3.43 -18.07
N LEU A 59 -19.91 -3.70 -19.32
CA LEU A 59 -20.71 -3.40 -20.50
C LEU A 59 -22.07 -4.11 -20.43
N VAL A 60 -22.06 -5.43 -20.24
CA VAL A 60 -23.28 -6.24 -20.16
C VAL A 60 -24.21 -5.74 -19.07
N MET A 61 -23.70 -5.49 -17.85
CA MET A 61 -24.53 -4.97 -16.75
C MET A 61 -25.10 -3.58 -17.05
N THR A 62 -24.33 -2.75 -17.75
CA THR A 62 -24.77 -1.41 -18.10
C THR A 62 -25.85 -1.44 -19.20
N ASP A 63 -25.71 -2.30 -20.21
CA ASP A 63 -26.70 -2.49 -21.27
C ASP A 63 -28.03 -3.03 -20.72
N GLU A 64 -27.96 -3.99 -19.79
CA GLU A 64 -29.12 -4.48 -19.04
C GLU A 64 -29.85 -3.34 -18.29
N ALA A 65 -29.10 -2.41 -17.71
CA ALA A 65 -29.66 -1.26 -17.01
C ALA A 65 -30.31 -0.24 -17.96
N ILE A 66 -29.73 0.01 -19.15
CA ILE A 66 -30.34 0.86 -20.20
C ILE A 66 -31.70 0.32 -20.60
N ALA A 67 -31.77 -0.99 -20.84
CA ALA A 67 -32.94 -1.65 -21.41
C ALA A 67 -34.14 -1.72 -20.44
N ALA A 68 -33.94 -1.45 -19.15
CA ALA A 68 -35.00 -1.57 -18.15
C ALA A 68 -36.03 -0.42 -18.20
N PRO A 69 -37.32 -0.68 -17.86
CA PRO A 69 -38.33 0.36 -17.71
C PRO A 69 -37.89 1.38 -16.64
N HIS A 70 -37.94 2.68 -16.98
CA HIS A 70 -37.39 3.79 -16.19
C HIS A 70 -35.85 3.87 -16.13
N GLY A 71 -35.14 3.04 -16.89
CA GLY A 71 -33.69 3.09 -17.02
C GLY A 71 -33.22 4.48 -17.44
N GLN A 72 -33.84 5.05 -18.47
CA GLN A 72 -33.47 6.38 -18.97
C GLN A 72 -33.78 7.56 -18.01
N THR A 73 -34.60 7.33 -16.98
CA THR A 73 -35.11 8.36 -16.07
C THR A 73 -34.37 8.34 -14.72
N TYR A 74 -34.04 7.16 -14.20
CA TYR A 74 -33.28 6.98 -12.96
C TYR A 74 -31.77 6.91 -13.19
N LEU A 75 -31.35 6.37 -14.32
CA LEU A 75 -29.98 6.53 -14.74
C LEU A 75 -29.88 7.94 -15.36
N GLY A 76 -28.91 8.74 -14.91
CA GLY A 76 -28.09 9.37 -15.94
C GLY A 76 -27.58 8.21 -16.77
N CYS A 77 -28.29 7.83 -17.84
CA CYS A 77 -28.13 6.56 -18.58
C CYS A 77 -26.68 6.20 -18.54
N SER A 78 -26.32 5.09 -17.87
CA SER A 78 -25.29 4.23 -18.44
C SER A 78 -24.14 5.09 -18.92
N ARG A 79 -23.56 5.77 -17.91
CA ARG A 79 -23.13 7.19 -17.84
C ARG A 79 -21.93 7.47 -18.69
N ILE A 80 -22.18 7.20 -19.96
CA ILE A 80 -21.24 6.59 -20.86
C ILE A 80 -20.66 5.34 -20.17
N THR A 81 -21.52 4.30 -20.19
CA THR A 81 -21.24 2.87 -20.30
C THR A 81 -19.89 2.82 -20.90
N LEU A 82 -18.89 2.43 -20.13
CA LEU A 82 -17.56 2.59 -20.66
C LEU A 82 -17.30 4.11 -20.86
N GLY A 83 -16.61 4.82 -19.98
CA GLY A 83 -15.80 5.95 -20.44
C GLY A 83 -14.59 5.45 -21.23
N ILE A 84 -14.69 5.07 -22.52
CA ILE A 84 -14.96 3.68 -22.91
C ILE A 84 -13.89 2.70 -22.44
N LEU A 85 -14.29 1.81 -21.53
CA LEU A 85 -13.44 0.85 -20.84
C LEU A 85 -12.19 1.52 -20.32
N ARG A 86 -12.32 2.76 -19.83
CA ARG A 86 -11.23 3.63 -19.41
C ARG A 86 -10.14 3.93 -20.46
N TYR A 87 -10.09 3.25 -21.61
CA TYR A 87 -8.86 3.13 -22.42
C TYR A 87 -8.98 2.28 -23.72
N LEU A 88 -10.14 1.97 -24.31
CA LEU A 88 -10.11 1.11 -25.51
C LEU A 88 -9.40 1.78 -26.69
N ASP A 89 -8.57 0.97 -27.35
CA ASP A 89 -8.12 1.08 -28.75
C ASP A 89 -9.27 1.29 -29.79
N GLN A 90 -10.54 1.47 -29.36
CA GLN A 90 -11.76 1.52 -30.18
C GLN A 90 -12.87 2.39 -29.55
N ALA A 91 -12.58 3.65 -29.22
CA ALA A 91 -13.65 4.61 -28.94
C ALA A 91 -14.45 4.87 -30.23
N PRO A 92 -15.79 4.93 -30.20
CA PRO A 92 -16.56 5.31 -31.37
C PRO A 92 -16.27 6.78 -31.72
N ASP A 93 -16.24 7.09 -33.01
CA ASP A 93 -15.87 8.42 -33.52
C ASP A 93 -16.77 9.55 -32.98
N ASP A 94 -18.00 9.23 -32.57
CA ASP A 94 -19.01 10.17 -32.06
C ASP A 94 -18.98 10.36 -30.53
N ILE A 95 -17.92 9.88 -29.84
CA ILE A 95 -17.87 9.88 -28.37
C ILE A 95 -17.94 11.27 -27.74
N VAL A 96 -17.30 12.27 -28.36
CA VAL A 96 -17.29 13.64 -27.83
C VAL A 96 -18.70 14.23 -27.85
N ASP A 97 -19.45 13.98 -28.93
CA ASP A 97 -20.81 14.49 -29.10
C ASP A 97 -21.76 13.85 -28.08
N ARG A 98 -21.68 12.53 -27.90
CA ARG A 98 -22.46 11.80 -26.87
C ARG A 98 -22.20 12.32 -25.46
N LEU A 99 -20.93 12.57 -25.11
CA LEU A 99 -20.54 13.14 -23.81
C LEU A 99 -21.01 14.59 -23.65
N GLY A 100 -20.96 15.39 -24.71
CA GLY A 100 -21.46 16.77 -24.72
C GLY A 100 -22.97 16.84 -24.43
N GLU A 101 -23.78 16.06 -25.14
CA GLU A 101 -25.23 15.98 -24.91
C GLU A 101 -25.56 15.53 -23.49
N PHE A 102 -24.77 14.63 -22.92
CA PHE A 102 -24.96 14.18 -21.56
C PHE A 102 -24.68 15.27 -20.54
N VAL A 103 -23.58 16.02 -20.67
CA VAL A 103 -23.26 17.14 -19.77
C VAL A 103 -24.41 18.15 -19.72
N VAL A 104 -25.02 18.45 -20.87
CA VAL A 104 -26.20 19.35 -20.96
C VAL A 104 -27.39 18.77 -20.19
N ARG A 105 -27.72 17.48 -20.40
CA ARG A 105 -28.83 16.81 -19.70
C ARG A 105 -28.59 16.66 -18.20
N ALA A 106 -27.36 16.38 -17.80
CA ALA A 106 -26.97 16.21 -16.40
C ALA A 106 -27.20 17.47 -15.58
N LYS A 107 -27.04 18.65 -16.18
CA LYS A 107 -27.26 19.95 -15.52
C LYS A 107 -28.72 20.17 -15.08
N THR A 108 -29.69 19.61 -15.81
CA THR A 108 -31.12 19.82 -15.56
C THR A 108 -31.80 18.63 -14.89
N ASN A 109 -31.07 17.53 -14.68
CA ASN A 109 -31.61 16.34 -14.05
C ASN A 109 -31.55 16.44 -12.52
N ARG A 110 -32.72 16.49 -11.87
CA ARG A 110 -32.86 16.55 -10.40
C ARG A 110 -32.23 15.39 -9.63
N HIS A 111 -31.91 14.29 -10.30
CA HIS A 111 -31.28 13.10 -9.72
C HIS A 111 -29.74 13.10 -9.89
N VAL A 112 -29.16 14.15 -10.49
CA VAL A 112 -27.72 14.33 -10.64
C VAL A 112 -27.22 15.40 -9.69
N SER A 113 -26.31 15.03 -8.79
CA SER A 113 -25.65 15.99 -7.90
C SER A 113 -24.68 16.88 -8.67
N GLU A 114 -24.32 18.03 -8.09
CA GLU A 114 -23.28 18.91 -8.66
C GLU A 114 -21.95 18.15 -8.87
N ALA A 115 -21.56 17.31 -7.91
CA ALA A 115 -20.39 16.44 -8.03
C ALA A 115 -20.52 15.45 -9.21
N GLY A 116 -21.70 14.88 -9.42
CA GLY A 116 -21.99 14.04 -10.57
C GLY A 116 -21.89 14.78 -11.90
N HIS A 117 -22.35 16.03 -11.96
CA HIS A 117 -22.22 16.89 -13.14
C HIS A 117 -20.75 17.27 -13.42
N LYS A 118 -19.97 17.61 -12.38
CA LYS A 118 -18.52 17.84 -12.53
C LYS A 118 -17.79 16.59 -13.03
N SER A 119 -18.13 15.42 -12.51
CA SER A 119 -17.56 14.13 -12.98
C SER A 119 -17.84 13.89 -14.47
N ALA A 120 -19.06 14.20 -14.94
CA ALA A 120 -19.42 14.11 -16.36
C ALA A 120 -18.56 15.00 -17.25
N LYS A 121 -18.32 16.26 -16.83
CA LYS A 121 -17.44 17.19 -17.54
C LYS A 121 -15.98 16.69 -17.58
N VAL A 122 -15.49 16.05 -16.52
CA VAL A 122 -14.14 15.44 -16.53
C VAL A 122 -14.07 14.30 -17.56
N SER A 123 -15.10 13.45 -17.66
CA SER A 123 -15.16 12.40 -18.69
C SER A 123 -15.14 12.97 -20.11
N LEU A 124 -15.84 14.08 -20.36
CA LEU A 124 -15.78 14.82 -21.63
C LEU A 124 -14.35 15.32 -21.91
N ALA A 125 -13.68 15.93 -20.93
CA ALA A 125 -12.30 16.39 -21.09
C ALA A 125 -11.35 15.24 -21.47
N LYS A 126 -11.51 14.06 -20.88
CA LYS A 126 -10.70 12.88 -21.25
C LYS A 126 -10.95 12.41 -22.68
N ALA A 127 -12.20 12.44 -23.16
CA ALA A 127 -12.51 12.08 -24.54
C ALA A 127 -11.93 13.09 -25.54
N LEU A 128 -11.96 14.39 -25.19
CA LEU A 128 -11.29 15.44 -25.96
C LEU A 128 -9.77 15.18 -26.06
N LEU A 129 -9.11 14.83 -24.95
CA LEU A 129 -7.68 14.43 -24.98
C LEU A 129 -7.44 13.24 -25.90
N HIS A 130 -8.27 12.19 -25.79
CA HIS A 130 -8.11 10.97 -26.59
C HIS A 130 -8.29 11.21 -28.10
N THR A 131 -9.20 12.12 -28.47
CA THR A 131 -9.47 12.50 -29.86
C THR A 131 -8.54 13.60 -30.40
N GLY A 132 -7.52 14.00 -29.63
CA GLY A 132 -6.55 15.01 -30.04
C GLY A 132 -7.03 16.47 -29.93
N ARG A 133 -8.22 16.71 -29.37
CA ARG A 133 -8.79 18.05 -29.12
C ARG A 133 -8.24 18.66 -27.82
N THR A 134 -6.92 18.72 -27.71
CA THR A 134 -6.21 19.01 -26.45
C THR A 134 -6.50 20.39 -25.88
N GLY A 135 -6.57 21.43 -26.71
CA GLY A 135 -6.85 22.80 -26.24
C GLY A 135 -8.22 22.94 -25.58
N GLU A 136 -9.24 22.27 -26.11
CA GLU A 136 -10.59 22.25 -25.52
C GLU A 136 -10.61 21.47 -24.21
N ALA A 137 -9.91 20.34 -24.16
CA ALA A 137 -9.78 19.55 -22.95
C ALA A 137 -9.12 20.34 -21.82
N GLU A 138 -8.01 21.04 -22.10
CA GLU A 138 -7.28 21.84 -21.12
C GLU A 138 -8.11 23.01 -20.60
N ALA A 139 -8.83 23.72 -21.47
CA ALA A 139 -9.74 24.79 -21.06
C ALA A 139 -10.83 24.28 -20.09
N LEU A 140 -11.42 23.12 -20.41
CA LEU A 140 -12.44 22.49 -19.57
C LEU A 140 -11.85 22.02 -18.23
N LEU A 141 -10.68 21.38 -18.24
CA LEU A 141 -9.99 20.95 -17.02
C LEU A 141 -9.63 22.13 -16.12
N ASN A 142 -9.11 23.23 -16.68
CA ASN A 142 -8.77 24.42 -15.90
C ASN A 142 -9.99 25.05 -15.23
N THR A 143 -11.12 25.09 -15.93
CA THR A 143 -12.40 25.54 -15.36
C THR A 143 -12.81 24.66 -14.18
N LEU A 144 -12.77 23.33 -14.36
CA LEU A 144 -13.14 22.37 -13.33
C LEU A 144 -12.21 22.40 -12.11
N VAL A 145 -10.92 22.62 -12.34
CA VAL A 145 -9.93 22.78 -11.27
C VAL A 145 -10.24 24.04 -10.45
N ALA A 146 -10.55 25.16 -11.11
CA ALA A 146 -10.96 26.39 -10.42
C ALA A 146 -12.27 26.21 -9.63
N GLU A 147 -13.17 25.35 -10.10
CA GLU A 147 -14.39 24.93 -9.39
C GLU A 147 -14.14 23.89 -8.26
N GLY A 148 -12.87 23.57 -7.96
CA GLY A 148 -12.46 22.67 -6.87
C GLY A 148 -12.51 21.17 -7.20
N SER A 149 -12.59 20.79 -8.48
CA SER A 149 -12.66 19.38 -8.88
C SER A 149 -11.32 18.66 -8.71
N GLN A 150 -11.22 17.82 -7.67
CA GLN A 150 -10.06 16.95 -7.43
C GLN A 150 -9.80 15.99 -8.59
N TYR A 151 -10.86 15.42 -9.17
CA TYR A 151 -10.73 14.48 -10.28
C TYR A 151 -10.18 15.16 -11.55
N ALA A 152 -10.55 16.42 -11.80
CA ALA A 152 -9.99 17.20 -12.90
C ALA A 152 -8.49 17.47 -12.70
N ARG A 153 -8.06 17.77 -11.47
CA ARG A 153 -6.63 17.94 -11.13
C ARG A 153 -5.84 16.67 -11.46
N SER A 154 -6.31 15.49 -11.05
CA SER A 154 -5.64 14.21 -11.35
C SER A 154 -5.54 13.94 -12.86
N VAL A 155 -6.62 14.17 -13.62
CA VAL A 155 -6.61 13.98 -15.09
C VAL A 155 -5.65 14.94 -15.77
N ARG A 156 -5.61 16.21 -15.31
CA ARG A 156 -4.72 17.23 -15.84
C ARG A 156 -3.25 16.91 -15.59
N VAL A 157 -2.90 16.46 -14.37
CA VAL A 157 -1.53 16.02 -14.05
C VAL A 157 -1.10 14.87 -14.94
N ARG A 158 -1.97 13.86 -15.11
CA ARG A 158 -1.66 12.73 -16.00
C ARG A 158 -1.39 13.19 -17.43
N HIS A 159 -2.23 14.09 -17.95
CA HIS A 159 -2.02 14.69 -19.28
C HIS A 159 -0.71 15.49 -19.37
N TRP A 160 -0.35 16.25 -18.33
CA TRP A 160 0.94 16.96 -18.28
C TRP A 160 2.13 15.99 -18.33
N LEU A 161 2.07 14.88 -17.62
CA LEU A 161 3.09 13.83 -17.68
C LEU A 161 3.16 13.18 -19.07
N ASP A 162 2.02 12.81 -19.63
CA ASP A 162 1.95 12.17 -20.95
C ASP A 162 2.44 13.09 -22.08
N SER A 163 2.35 14.41 -21.89
CA SER A 163 2.88 15.44 -22.81
C SER A 163 4.33 15.85 -22.52
N GLY A 164 4.97 15.28 -21.50
CA GLY A 164 6.36 15.60 -21.12
C GLY A 164 6.54 16.94 -20.40
N ARG A 165 5.46 17.57 -19.94
CA ARG A 165 5.54 18.78 -19.12
C ARG A 165 6.05 18.41 -17.73
N VAL A 166 7.00 19.21 -17.22
CA VAL A 166 7.56 19.06 -15.87
C VAL A 166 7.20 20.21 -14.94
N GLU A 167 6.96 21.41 -15.48
CA GLU A 167 6.74 22.61 -14.66
C GLU A 167 5.40 22.56 -13.92
N GLY A 168 5.46 22.71 -12.60
CA GLY A 168 4.31 22.71 -11.69
C GLY A 168 3.73 21.33 -11.37
N VAL A 169 4.22 20.26 -12.01
CA VAL A 169 3.69 18.89 -11.86
C VAL A 169 3.97 18.34 -10.46
N GLU A 170 5.18 18.50 -9.96
CA GLU A 170 5.59 18.01 -8.63
C GLU A 170 4.73 18.60 -7.51
N GLN A 171 4.57 19.93 -7.51
CA GLN A 171 3.75 20.61 -6.50
C GLN A 171 2.29 20.14 -6.56
N GLU A 172 1.73 20.01 -7.76
CA GLU A 172 0.35 19.55 -7.94
C GLU A 172 0.15 18.10 -7.46
N LEU A 173 1.13 17.22 -7.71
CA LEU A 173 1.14 15.84 -7.20
C LEU A 173 1.20 15.79 -5.66
N VAL A 174 2.08 16.59 -5.06
CA VAL A 174 2.22 16.69 -3.59
C VAL A 174 0.93 17.23 -2.97
N ASP A 175 0.34 18.26 -3.55
CA ASP A 175 -0.92 18.85 -3.05
C ASP A 175 -2.09 17.88 -3.18
N LEU A 176 -2.16 17.13 -4.28
CA LEU A 176 -3.14 16.05 -4.44
C LEU A 176 -2.94 14.97 -3.40
N LEU A 177 -1.70 14.54 -3.13
CA LEU A 177 -1.40 13.53 -2.12
C LEU A 177 -1.88 13.99 -0.74
N LYS A 178 -1.54 15.22 -0.34
CA LYS A 178 -2.01 15.81 0.93
C LYS A 178 -3.54 15.83 1.02
N LEU A 179 -4.20 16.19 -0.06
CA LEU A 179 -5.66 16.22 -0.13
C LEU A 179 -6.29 14.83 -0.03
N HIS A 180 -5.73 13.82 -0.71
CA HIS A 180 -6.20 12.44 -0.60
C HIS A 180 -5.98 11.87 0.79
N ARG A 181 -4.83 12.18 1.42
CA ARG A 181 -4.55 11.76 2.80
C ARG A 181 -5.56 12.37 3.77
N LYS A 182 -5.80 13.68 3.67
CA LYS A 182 -6.81 14.39 4.48
C LYS A 182 -8.21 13.80 4.35
N ASN A 183 -8.59 13.34 3.15
CA ASN A 183 -9.92 12.80 2.89
C ASN A 183 -10.03 11.28 3.11
N GLY A 184 -8.95 10.60 3.54
CA GLY A 184 -8.98 9.14 3.73
C GLY A 184 -9.18 8.40 2.41
N HIS A 185 -8.54 8.88 1.34
CA HIS A 185 -8.64 8.29 0.00
C HIS A 185 -7.39 7.44 -0.34
N LYS A 186 -6.98 6.52 0.56
CA LYS A 186 -5.74 5.73 0.40
C LYS A 186 -5.62 4.99 -0.93
N LEU A 187 -6.70 4.39 -1.43
CA LEU A 187 -6.68 3.72 -2.74
C LEU A 187 -6.31 4.67 -3.90
N SER A 188 -6.63 5.96 -3.78
CA SER A 188 -6.26 6.96 -4.79
C SER A 188 -4.76 7.30 -4.76
N GLU A 189 -4.10 7.17 -3.61
CA GLU A 189 -2.65 7.40 -3.46
C GLU A 189 -1.85 6.46 -4.38
N CYS A 190 -2.33 5.25 -4.65
CA CYS A 190 -1.66 4.30 -5.55
C CYS A 190 -1.41 4.90 -6.95
N SER A 191 -2.37 5.68 -7.48
CA SER A 191 -2.20 6.34 -8.79
C SER A 191 -1.20 7.47 -8.70
N LEU A 192 -1.23 8.24 -7.61
CA LEU A 192 -0.33 9.37 -7.40
C LEU A 192 1.12 8.93 -7.21
N TYR A 193 1.39 7.85 -6.48
CA TYR A 193 2.75 7.31 -6.38
C TYR A 193 3.25 6.84 -7.75
N SER A 194 2.37 6.28 -8.60
CA SER A 194 2.74 5.85 -9.95
C SER A 194 3.02 7.04 -10.88
N ASP A 195 2.19 8.08 -10.83
CA ASP A 195 2.38 9.33 -11.58
C ASP A 195 3.61 10.11 -11.07
N TYR A 196 3.88 10.10 -9.76
CA TYR A 196 5.08 10.71 -9.18
C TYR A 196 6.35 9.94 -9.53
N ALA A 197 6.30 8.61 -9.60
CA ALA A 197 7.40 7.82 -10.14
C ALA A 197 7.64 8.13 -11.63
N ASP A 198 6.60 8.26 -12.46
CA ASP A 198 6.73 8.69 -13.87
C ASP A 198 7.41 10.08 -13.93
N PHE A 199 6.99 11.03 -13.08
CA PHE A 199 7.60 12.36 -12.97
C PHE A 199 9.09 12.29 -12.60
N LEU A 200 9.44 11.55 -11.55
CA LEU A 200 10.81 11.44 -11.05
C LEU A 200 11.73 10.84 -12.12
N GLN A 201 11.28 9.81 -12.84
CA GLN A 201 12.01 9.24 -13.99
C GLN A 201 12.21 10.28 -15.10
N ALA A 202 11.18 11.05 -15.45
CA ALA A 202 11.29 12.12 -16.44
C ALA A 202 12.28 13.24 -16.03
N ARG A 203 12.59 13.35 -14.74
CA ARG A 203 13.58 14.28 -14.18
C ARG A 203 14.97 13.66 -13.95
N GLY A 204 15.15 12.38 -14.26
CA GLY A 204 16.40 11.64 -13.98
C GLY A 204 16.63 11.33 -12.49
N ARG A 205 15.60 11.45 -11.65
CA ARG A 205 15.63 11.13 -10.21
C ARG A 205 15.29 9.65 -10.00
N ASP A 206 16.04 8.77 -10.65
CA ASP A 206 15.69 7.35 -10.78
C ASP A 206 15.68 6.60 -9.45
N SER A 207 16.57 6.95 -8.51
CA SER A 207 16.63 6.30 -7.19
C SER A 207 15.36 6.58 -6.38
N GLU A 208 14.86 7.82 -6.43
CA GLU A 208 13.60 8.20 -5.80
C GLU A 208 12.40 7.56 -6.53
N ALA A 209 12.45 7.50 -7.86
CA ALA A 209 11.43 6.83 -8.64
C ALA A 209 11.34 5.34 -8.28
N LEU A 210 12.49 4.69 -8.01
CA LEU A 210 12.54 3.28 -7.63
C LEU A 210 11.81 3.04 -6.32
N MET A 211 12.02 3.91 -5.33
CA MET A 211 11.28 3.87 -4.06
C MET A 211 9.78 3.99 -4.30
N MET A 212 9.35 4.98 -5.10
CA MET A 212 7.93 5.19 -5.39
C MET A 212 7.31 4.00 -6.14
N ARG A 213 8.01 3.40 -7.11
CA ARG A 213 7.52 2.20 -7.82
C ARG A 213 7.35 1.00 -6.90
N ARG A 214 8.27 0.80 -5.96
CA ARG A 214 8.15 -0.28 -4.96
C ARG A 214 6.94 -0.07 -4.08
N GLU A 215 6.72 1.16 -3.63
CA GLU A 215 5.52 1.50 -2.85
C GLU A 215 4.23 1.27 -3.65
N VAL A 216 4.19 1.65 -4.93
CA VAL A 216 3.04 1.35 -5.80
C VAL A 216 2.78 -0.16 -5.87
N VAL A 217 3.81 -0.98 -6.08
CA VAL A 217 3.65 -2.44 -6.14
C VAL A 217 3.19 -3.01 -4.79
N ARG A 218 3.74 -2.52 -3.67
CA ARG A 218 3.33 -2.90 -2.32
C ARG A 218 1.85 -2.60 -2.10
N LEU A 219 1.41 -1.38 -2.39
CA LEU A 219 0.01 -0.97 -2.25
C LEU A 219 -0.90 -1.74 -3.21
N SER A 220 -0.48 -1.96 -4.46
CA SER A 220 -1.22 -2.77 -5.44
C SER A 220 -1.41 -4.22 -4.96
N ARG A 221 -0.48 -4.78 -4.19
CA ARG A 221 -0.68 -6.09 -3.53
C ARG A 221 -1.57 -6.01 -2.31
N ALA A 222 -1.30 -5.07 -1.41
CA ALA A 222 -2.02 -4.87 -0.15
C ALA A 222 -3.53 -4.67 -0.37
N PHE A 223 -3.90 -3.95 -1.43
CA PHE A 223 -5.30 -3.69 -1.80
C PHE A 223 -5.85 -4.64 -2.87
N ASP A 224 -5.08 -5.67 -3.25
CA ASP A 224 -5.45 -6.64 -4.28
C ASP A 224 -5.85 -5.98 -5.62
N LEU A 225 -5.08 -4.98 -6.06
CA LEU A 225 -5.25 -4.26 -7.32
C LEU A 225 -4.65 -5.04 -8.49
N PHE A 226 -5.06 -6.30 -8.68
CA PHE A 226 -4.53 -7.22 -9.69
C PHE A 226 -4.59 -6.68 -11.13
N TYR A 227 -5.45 -5.70 -11.40
CA TYR A 227 -5.64 -5.06 -12.70
C TYR A 227 -4.60 -3.96 -13.02
N ARG A 228 -3.87 -3.48 -12.01
CA ARG A 228 -2.73 -2.54 -12.13
C ARG A 228 -1.40 -3.23 -11.96
N LEU A 229 -1.37 -4.20 -11.04
CA LEU A 229 -0.15 -4.88 -10.62
C LEU A 229 0.77 -5.31 -11.79
N PRO A 230 0.28 -5.89 -12.93
CA PRO A 230 1.16 -6.27 -14.03
C PRO A 230 1.87 -5.07 -14.69
N VAL A 231 1.20 -3.92 -14.79
CA VAL A 231 1.79 -2.68 -15.33
C VAL A 231 2.80 -2.12 -14.35
N ASP A 232 2.45 -2.05 -13.06
CA ASP A 232 3.33 -1.53 -12.02
C ASP A 232 4.60 -2.39 -11.89
N LEU A 233 4.46 -3.71 -11.97
CA LEU A 233 5.58 -4.66 -12.05
C LEU A 233 6.41 -4.41 -13.32
N ALA A 234 5.80 -4.31 -14.50
CA ALA A 234 6.54 -4.05 -15.74
C ALA A 234 7.35 -2.74 -15.69
N LYS A 235 6.78 -1.68 -15.13
CA LYS A 235 7.47 -0.39 -14.92
C LYS A 235 8.61 -0.50 -13.90
N LEU A 236 8.39 -1.21 -12.79
CA LEU A 236 9.43 -1.49 -11.81
C LEU A 236 10.56 -2.32 -12.41
N ALA A 237 10.26 -3.36 -13.18
CA ALA A 237 11.24 -4.19 -13.88
C ALA A 237 12.09 -3.35 -14.84
N SER A 238 11.43 -2.46 -15.60
CA SER A 238 12.09 -1.54 -16.53
C SER A 238 13.04 -0.57 -15.83
N LEU A 239 12.69 -0.13 -14.63
CA LEU A 239 13.55 0.74 -13.82
C LEU A 239 14.70 -0.03 -13.16
N LEU A 240 14.42 -1.19 -12.57
CA LEU A 240 15.43 -2.06 -11.95
C LEU A 240 16.51 -2.47 -12.96
N LEU A 241 16.17 -2.65 -14.24
CA LEU A 241 17.14 -2.93 -15.29
C LEU A 241 18.17 -1.80 -15.47
N CYS A 242 17.75 -0.54 -15.30
CA CYS A 242 18.67 0.60 -15.36
C CYS A 242 19.69 0.58 -14.21
N PHE A 243 19.32 -0.01 -13.06
CA PHE A 243 20.20 -0.15 -11.89
C PHE A 243 21.06 -1.42 -11.95
N SER A 244 20.51 -2.54 -12.45
CA SER A 244 21.14 -3.86 -12.45
C SER A 244 22.21 -4.08 -13.52
N ALA A 245 22.51 -3.08 -14.36
CA ALA A 245 23.68 -3.17 -15.24
C ALA A 245 25.01 -3.00 -14.49
N SER A 246 24.95 -2.71 -13.19
CA SER A 246 26.09 -2.73 -12.27
C SER A 246 25.98 -3.99 -11.39
N LEU A 247 26.65 -5.06 -11.84
CA LEU A 247 26.99 -6.32 -11.16
C LEU A 247 25.92 -7.44 -11.08
N LEU A 248 26.44 -8.61 -11.49
CA LEU A 248 25.94 -9.98 -11.43
C LEU A 248 26.66 -10.71 -10.27
N LEU A 249 26.08 -10.86 -9.08
CA LEU A 249 25.73 -12.10 -8.36
C LEU A 249 25.31 -11.76 -6.91
N CYS A 250 24.11 -12.19 -6.49
CA CYS A 250 23.78 -12.86 -5.20
C CYS A 250 22.42 -12.50 -4.56
N PHE A 251 21.83 -13.52 -3.93
CA PHE A 251 20.40 -13.81 -3.76
C PHE A 251 19.71 -13.33 -2.45
N SER A 252 18.38 -13.24 -2.60
CA SER A 252 17.24 -13.47 -1.68
C SER A 252 17.12 -12.72 -0.35
N ALA A 253 16.07 -11.85 -0.24
CA ALA A 253 14.96 -11.86 0.76
C ALA A 253 14.66 -10.61 1.65
N SER A 254 13.52 -10.36 2.34
CA SER A 254 12.18 -10.95 2.55
C SER A 254 11.14 -9.83 2.79
N LEU A 255 9.84 -10.11 2.70
CA LEU A 255 8.69 -9.15 2.62
C LEU A 255 8.62 -8.28 1.34
N LEU A 256 9.77 -7.86 0.81
CA LEU A 256 9.98 -7.41 -0.57
C LEU A 256 10.28 -8.56 -1.55
N HIS A 257 10.29 -9.82 -1.09
CA HIS A 257 10.92 -10.94 -1.79
C HIS A 257 10.38 -11.27 -3.18
N ARG A 258 9.19 -10.83 -3.57
CA ARG A 258 8.75 -11.11 -4.96
C ARG A 258 9.50 -10.32 -6.04
N LEU A 259 10.39 -9.39 -5.70
CA LEU A 259 10.94 -8.43 -6.68
C LEU A 259 12.47 -8.27 -6.68
N GLY A 260 13.21 -9.04 -5.88
CA GLY A 260 14.64 -8.79 -5.65
C GLY A 260 15.49 -10.05 -5.79
N ASP A 261 15.99 -10.27 -7.00
CA ASP A 261 17.22 -11.00 -7.27
C ASP A 261 17.98 -10.17 -8.32
N GLU A 262 19.10 -10.60 -8.87
CA GLU A 262 19.55 -10.06 -10.18
C GLU A 262 18.68 -10.60 -11.32
N ALA A 263 17.94 -11.65 -11.02
CA ALA A 263 16.64 -11.91 -11.60
C ALA A 263 15.56 -10.94 -11.09
N GLY A 264 15.82 -9.74 -10.59
CA GLY A 264 14.84 -8.85 -9.98
C GLY A 264 13.95 -8.27 -11.07
N SER A 265 14.55 -7.55 -12.02
CA SER A 265 13.86 -7.17 -13.25
C SER A 265 13.26 -8.40 -13.96
N ALA A 266 14.01 -9.51 -14.10
CA ALA A 266 13.52 -10.70 -14.79
C ALA A 266 12.37 -11.44 -14.08
N THR A 267 12.35 -11.46 -12.75
CA THR A 267 11.35 -12.11 -11.88
C THR A 267 10.14 -11.21 -11.76
N VAL A 268 10.33 -9.91 -11.54
CA VAL A 268 9.27 -8.90 -11.64
C VAL A 268 8.61 -9.00 -13.02
N ALA A 269 9.41 -9.07 -14.08
CA ALA A 269 8.94 -9.23 -15.45
C ALA A 269 8.27 -10.58 -15.68
N LYS A 270 8.77 -11.68 -15.10
CA LYS A 270 8.16 -13.02 -15.18
C LYS A 270 6.80 -13.02 -14.46
N GLU A 271 6.72 -12.44 -13.27
CA GLU A 271 5.47 -12.27 -12.52
C GLU A 271 4.49 -11.42 -13.33
N ALA A 272 4.94 -10.29 -13.88
CA ALA A 272 4.12 -9.47 -14.79
C ALA A 272 3.60 -10.30 -15.96
N ARG A 273 4.46 -11.06 -16.66
CA ARG A 273 4.08 -11.94 -17.78
C ARG A 273 3.08 -13.03 -17.36
N ILE A 274 3.28 -13.68 -16.21
CA ILE A 274 2.36 -14.69 -15.66
C ILE A 274 0.99 -14.05 -15.40
N LEU A 275 0.94 -12.87 -14.81
CA LEU A 275 -0.30 -12.18 -14.53
C LEU A 275 -0.99 -11.67 -15.81
N LEU A 276 -0.22 -11.19 -16.80
CA LEU A 276 -0.73 -10.82 -18.13
C LEU A 276 -1.34 -12.04 -18.84
N ALA A 277 -0.68 -13.20 -18.78
CA ALA A 277 -1.14 -14.45 -19.40
C ALA A 277 -2.47 -14.96 -18.82
N LYS A 278 -2.79 -14.61 -17.57
CA LYS A 278 -4.10 -14.92 -16.96
C LYS A 278 -5.27 -14.16 -17.60
N GLY A 279 -5.01 -13.16 -18.45
CA GLY A 279 -6.03 -12.48 -19.26
C GLY A 279 -7.03 -11.61 -18.49
N ARG A 280 -6.75 -11.28 -17.22
CA ARG A 280 -7.65 -10.52 -16.34
C ARG A 280 -7.44 -8.99 -16.40
N ILE A 281 -6.83 -8.47 -17.48
CA ILE A 281 -6.43 -7.06 -17.60
C ILE A 281 -6.88 -6.45 -18.94
N ALA A 282 -7.07 -5.13 -18.96
CA ALA A 282 -7.34 -4.35 -20.18
C ALA A 282 -6.33 -4.63 -21.30
N PRO A 283 -6.74 -4.71 -22.58
CA PRO A 283 -5.81 -4.78 -23.71
C PRO A 283 -4.80 -3.62 -23.76
N SER A 284 -5.25 -2.39 -23.51
CA SER A 284 -4.40 -1.19 -23.47
C SER A 284 -3.33 -1.24 -22.37
N ARG A 285 -3.68 -1.75 -21.19
CA ARG A 285 -2.76 -1.94 -20.07
C ARG A 285 -1.83 -3.11 -20.30
N ALA A 286 -2.31 -4.18 -20.92
CA ALA A 286 -1.46 -5.27 -21.38
C ALA A 286 -0.45 -4.76 -22.41
N LYS A 287 -0.87 -3.89 -23.34
CA LYS A 287 0.00 -3.22 -24.31
C LYS A 287 1.02 -2.29 -23.64
N GLU A 288 0.61 -1.50 -22.65
CA GLU A 288 1.51 -0.68 -21.84
C GLU A 288 2.55 -1.53 -21.10
N ALA A 289 2.11 -2.58 -20.40
CA ALA A 289 3.01 -3.51 -19.72
C ALA A 289 3.96 -4.18 -20.70
N ASN A 290 3.46 -4.69 -21.83
CA ASN A 290 4.27 -5.32 -22.87
C ASN A 290 5.26 -4.35 -23.52
N LYS A 291 4.92 -3.06 -23.66
CA LYS A 291 5.86 -2.03 -24.10
C LYS A 291 7.05 -1.96 -23.15
N HIS A 292 6.80 -1.78 -21.85
CA HIS A 292 7.87 -1.73 -20.85
C HIS A 292 8.68 -3.03 -20.78
N LEU A 293 8.04 -4.19 -20.95
CA LEU A 293 8.70 -5.50 -20.98
C LEU A 293 9.50 -5.76 -22.26
N GLY A 294 9.11 -5.17 -23.39
CA GLY A 294 9.84 -5.23 -24.67
C GLY A 294 11.04 -4.29 -24.70
N ASP A 295 10.88 -3.10 -24.12
CA ASP A 295 11.93 -2.08 -24.01
C ASP A 295 13.10 -2.50 -23.10
N LEU A 296 12.94 -3.56 -22.30
CA LEU A 296 14.03 -4.21 -21.55
C LEU A 296 15.20 -4.63 -22.44
N SER A 297 14.97 -4.82 -23.74
CA SER A 297 15.98 -5.29 -24.69
C SER A 297 16.98 -4.20 -25.15
N HIS A 298 16.71 -2.91 -24.87
CA HIS A 298 17.37 -1.79 -25.54
C HIS A 298 17.88 -0.65 -24.64
N ARG A 299 17.69 -0.71 -23.30
CA ARG A 299 18.11 0.38 -22.40
C ARG A 299 19.59 0.28 -22.01
N SER A 300 20.26 1.43 -22.04
CA SER A 300 21.66 1.63 -21.61
C SER A 300 21.73 2.19 -20.19
N VAL A 301 22.85 1.90 -19.52
CA VAL A 301 23.16 2.21 -18.11
C VAL A 301 23.18 3.71 -17.84
N VAL A 302 22.69 4.15 -16.68
CA VAL A 302 22.79 5.53 -16.20
C VAL A 302 23.89 5.63 -15.13
N GLU A 303 24.68 6.70 -15.16
CA GLU A 303 25.78 6.96 -14.23
C GLU A 303 25.30 7.23 -12.79
N THR A 304 26.12 6.73 -11.86
CA THR A 304 25.84 6.55 -10.42
C THR A 304 26.09 7.82 -9.59
N PRO A 305 25.29 8.11 -8.55
CA PRO A 305 25.68 9.08 -7.51
C PRO A 305 26.91 8.61 -6.72
N ALA A 306 27.72 9.58 -6.27
CA ALA A 306 29.09 9.36 -5.79
C ALA A 306 29.25 8.73 -4.38
N ARG A 307 28.17 8.30 -3.71
CA ARG A 307 28.27 7.67 -2.37
C ARG A 307 27.07 6.75 -2.11
N ALA A 308 27.32 5.46 -1.99
CA ALA A 308 26.32 4.50 -1.53
C ALA A 308 25.93 4.85 -0.07
N PRO A 309 24.64 5.00 0.25
CA PRO A 309 24.20 5.21 1.62
C PRO A 309 24.45 3.95 2.46
N GLU A 310 24.68 4.16 3.75
CA GLU A 310 25.04 3.11 4.71
C GLU A 310 23.87 2.16 4.98
N ILE A 311 24.15 0.88 5.22
CA ILE A 311 23.15 -0.10 5.66
C ILE A 311 22.55 0.37 6.98
N ASP A 312 21.22 0.32 7.06
CA ASP A 312 20.47 0.74 8.24
C ASP A 312 19.90 -0.47 8.98
N LEU A 313 20.04 -0.49 10.30
CA LEU A 313 19.51 -1.55 11.17
C LEU A 313 18.59 -0.90 12.19
N GLN A 314 17.32 -1.29 12.17
CA GLN A 314 16.25 -0.62 12.91
C GLN A 314 15.34 -1.65 13.62
N PRO A 315 14.81 -1.35 14.82
CA PRO A 315 15.16 -0.22 15.66
C PRO A 315 16.62 -0.27 16.15
N GLN A 316 17.20 0.87 16.51
CA GLN A 316 18.55 0.94 17.07
C GLN A 316 18.62 0.33 18.47
N ARG A 317 17.52 0.43 19.21
CA ARG A 317 17.34 -0.18 20.53
C ARG A 317 15.96 -0.77 20.61
N SER A 318 15.84 -1.98 21.12
CA SER A 318 14.57 -2.61 21.41
C SER A 318 14.56 -3.20 22.80
N VAL A 319 13.44 -3.04 23.51
CA VAL A 319 13.16 -3.72 24.76
C VAL A 319 12.05 -4.72 24.51
N VAL A 320 12.26 -5.96 24.96
CA VAL A 320 11.31 -7.07 24.83
C VAL A 320 10.94 -7.60 26.21
N ILE A 321 9.65 -7.61 26.52
CA ILE A 321 9.10 -8.14 27.78
C ILE A 321 8.22 -9.35 27.46
N PRO A 322 8.77 -10.57 27.44
CA PRO A 322 8.05 -11.76 27.00
C PRO A 322 7.10 -12.30 28.07
N LEU A 323 5.89 -12.73 27.68
CA LEU A 323 4.93 -13.32 28.62
C LEU A 323 5.46 -14.63 29.23
N THR A 324 5.08 -14.86 30.49
CA THR A 324 5.51 -16.06 31.23
C THR A 324 4.97 -17.32 30.56
N ASN A 325 5.86 -18.27 30.26
CA ASN A 325 5.57 -19.55 29.60
C ASN A 325 4.97 -19.47 28.19
N VAL A 326 5.08 -18.32 27.51
CA VAL A 326 4.61 -18.17 26.13
C VAL A 326 5.81 -17.94 25.20
N PRO A 327 5.91 -18.65 24.06
CA PRO A 327 6.91 -18.34 23.06
C PRO A 327 6.68 -16.93 22.50
N TRP A 328 7.76 -16.29 22.07
CA TRP A 328 7.70 -14.92 21.59
C TRP A 328 8.61 -14.69 20.40
N THR A 329 8.24 -13.69 19.59
CA THR A 329 9.03 -13.19 18.47
C THR A 329 9.13 -11.67 18.59
N SER A 330 10.32 -11.13 18.34
CA SER A 330 10.58 -9.70 18.16
C SER A 330 11.27 -9.49 16.81
N TYR A 331 11.30 -8.26 16.32
CA TYR A 331 11.73 -7.96 14.96
C TYR A 331 12.77 -6.85 14.91
N LEU A 332 13.78 -7.03 14.05
CA LEU A 332 14.62 -5.97 13.50
C LEU A 332 14.49 -5.96 11.97
N SER A 333 14.87 -4.85 11.35
CA SER A 333 15.00 -4.72 9.90
C SER A 333 16.43 -4.33 9.54
N LEU A 334 17.01 -5.01 8.55
CA LEU A 334 18.33 -4.73 8.01
C LEU A 334 18.15 -4.27 6.55
N ALA A 335 18.28 -2.97 6.31
CA ALA A 335 17.93 -2.32 5.05
C ALA A 335 19.15 -1.77 4.32
N ASN A 336 19.17 -1.94 3.01
CA ASN A 336 20.09 -1.23 2.11
C ASN A 336 19.34 -0.10 1.42
N PRO A 337 19.47 1.16 1.86
CA PRO A 337 18.84 2.30 1.20
C PRO A 337 19.49 2.66 -0.14
N GLY A 338 20.61 2.02 -0.50
CA GLY A 338 21.41 2.36 -1.68
C GLY A 338 20.84 1.83 -2.98
N ASP A 339 21.44 2.30 -4.07
CA ASP A 339 21.16 1.93 -5.45
C ASP A 339 22.06 0.79 -5.95
N GLN A 340 23.01 0.33 -5.12
CA GLN A 340 23.87 -0.83 -5.38
C GLN A 340 23.69 -1.91 -4.32
N SER A 341 23.91 -3.17 -4.71
CA SER A 341 23.98 -4.30 -3.77
C SER A 341 25.18 -4.14 -2.83
N GLN A 342 25.00 -4.49 -1.57
CA GLN A 342 26.04 -4.41 -0.55
C GLN A 342 26.28 -5.78 0.09
N ALA A 343 27.46 -6.35 -0.12
CA ALA A 343 27.89 -7.59 0.51
C ALA A 343 28.56 -7.33 1.87
N GLY A 344 28.25 -8.14 2.86
CA GLY A 344 28.78 -8.00 4.21
C GLY A 344 28.40 -9.15 5.14
N ARG A 345 28.52 -8.91 6.44
CA ARG A 345 28.21 -9.89 7.49
C ARG A 345 27.33 -9.29 8.56
N LEU A 346 26.26 -10.00 8.90
CA LEU A 346 25.47 -9.75 10.09
C LEU A 346 26.10 -10.52 11.25
N HIS A 347 26.56 -9.80 12.26
CA HIS A 347 27.10 -10.36 13.49
C HIS A 347 26.08 -10.23 14.62
N VAL A 348 25.91 -11.30 15.38
CA VAL A 348 25.08 -11.34 16.58
C VAL A 348 25.96 -11.80 17.74
N SER A 349 25.95 -11.02 18.81
CA SER A 349 26.68 -11.32 20.06
C SER A 349 25.75 -11.22 21.26
N GLY A 350 26.05 -11.94 22.34
CA GLY A 350 25.25 -11.98 23.56
C GLY A 350 24.96 -13.41 24.03
N PRO A 351 23.73 -13.75 24.47
CA PRO A 351 23.38 -15.12 24.82
C PRO A 351 23.44 -16.05 23.59
N PRO A 352 23.53 -17.38 23.80
CA PRO A 352 23.60 -18.35 22.71
C PRO A 352 22.43 -18.23 21.75
N VAL A 353 22.74 -18.15 20.45
CA VAL A 353 21.76 -17.92 19.40
C VAL A 353 22.09 -18.80 18.19
N SER A 354 21.07 -19.35 17.53
CA SER A 354 21.21 -19.85 16.16
C SER A 354 20.82 -18.73 15.20
N LEU A 355 21.59 -18.60 14.12
CA LEU A 355 21.35 -17.60 13.09
C LEU A 355 21.26 -18.33 11.75
N ALA A 356 20.10 -18.23 11.11
CA ALA A 356 19.85 -18.86 9.82
C ALA A 356 18.95 -17.96 8.97
N MET A 357 19.19 -17.95 7.67
CA MET A 357 18.25 -17.41 6.70
C MET A 357 17.36 -18.55 6.22
N ASP A 358 16.06 -18.31 6.11
CA ASP A 358 15.14 -19.26 5.50
C ASP A 358 15.14 -19.08 3.99
N ASP A 359 15.36 -20.14 3.21
CA ASP A 359 15.55 -20.01 1.76
C ASP A 359 14.28 -19.60 1.00
N ASP A 360 13.09 -19.86 1.58
CA ASP A 360 11.79 -19.63 0.93
C ASP A 360 11.22 -18.24 1.21
N SER A 361 11.08 -17.91 2.50
CA SER A 361 10.62 -16.59 2.97
C SER A 361 11.73 -15.59 2.89
N GLY A 362 12.96 -16.08 3.12
CA GLY A 362 14.14 -15.26 3.13
C GLY A 362 14.37 -14.45 4.40
N ASP A 363 13.48 -14.62 5.37
CA ASP A 363 13.60 -14.04 6.68
C ASP A 363 14.85 -14.58 7.38
N ILE A 364 15.47 -13.73 8.21
CA ILE A 364 16.58 -14.14 9.06
C ILE A 364 16.01 -14.53 10.42
N PHE A 365 16.27 -15.75 10.86
CA PHE A 365 15.86 -16.24 12.17
C PHE A 365 17.05 -16.26 13.13
N ALA A 366 16.94 -15.45 14.19
CA ALA A 366 17.83 -15.43 15.34
C ALA A 366 17.11 -16.10 16.52
N THR A 367 17.35 -17.40 16.75
CA THR A 367 16.65 -18.16 17.80
C THR A 367 17.53 -18.34 19.03
N LEU A 368 17.06 -17.87 20.19
CA LEU A 368 17.76 -18.05 21.45
C LEU A 368 17.86 -19.53 21.83
N LEU A 369 19.06 -19.94 22.21
CA LEU A 369 19.39 -21.30 22.61
C LEU A 369 19.69 -21.38 24.12
N PRO A 370 19.65 -22.58 24.70
CA PRO A 370 20.12 -22.79 26.07
C PRO A 370 21.58 -22.34 26.26
N ALA A 371 21.93 -21.93 27.47
CA ALA A 371 23.21 -21.29 27.85
C ALA A 371 24.49 -22.15 27.71
N THR A 372 24.46 -23.21 26.93
CA THR A 372 25.56 -24.19 26.75
C THR A 372 26.32 -24.03 25.44
N GLU A 373 25.87 -23.15 24.54
CA GLU A 373 26.52 -22.89 23.26
C GLU A 373 27.26 -21.53 23.25
N ALA A 374 28.07 -21.27 22.23
CA ALA A 374 28.72 -19.97 22.05
C ALA A 374 27.71 -18.92 21.54
N GLY A 375 27.80 -17.70 22.09
CA GLY A 375 26.90 -16.56 21.81
C GLY A 375 27.16 -15.82 20.50
N ASP A 376 28.37 -15.91 19.96
CA ASP A 376 28.75 -15.14 18.78
C ASP A 376 28.48 -15.93 17.50
N LYS A 377 27.68 -15.35 16.61
CA LYS A 377 27.35 -15.88 15.29
C LYS A 377 27.54 -14.82 14.22
N GLU A 378 27.91 -15.28 13.02
CA GLU A 378 27.94 -14.45 11.84
C GLU A 378 27.16 -15.11 10.70
N LEU A 379 26.49 -14.28 9.90
CA LEU A 379 25.81 -14.69 8.69
C LEU A 379 26.30 -13.80 7.54
N PRO A 380 27.06 -14.34 6.57
CA PRO A 380 27.40 -13.61 5.36
C PRO A 380 26.17 -13.48 4.48
N LEU A 381 25.91 -12.28 3.97
CA LEU A 381 24.77 -11.99 3.11
C LEU A 381 25.05 -10.81 2.18
N THR A 382 24.25 -10.69 1.13
CA THR A 382 24.30 -9.59 0.17
C THR A 382 22.93 -8.93 0.12
N ILE A 383 22.85 -7.65 0.48
CA ILE A 383 21.59 -6.91 0.51
C ILE A 383 21.45 -6.15 -0.81
N GLY A 384 20.41 -6.47 -1.57
CA GLY A 384 20.12 -5.78 -2.83
C GLY A 384 19.72 -4.31 -2.65
N PRO A 385 19.79 -3.48 -3.70
CA PRO A 385 19.52 -2.05 -3.61
C PRO A 385 18.08 -1.75 -3.19
N GLY A 386 17.89 -0.85 -2.23
CA GLY A 386 16.59 -0.45 -1.63
C GLY A 386 15.77 -1.61 -1.06
N THR A 387 16.41 -2.72 -0.71
CA THR A 387 15.77 -3.90 -0.10
C THR A 387 16.07 -3.98 1.39
N TYR A 388 15.32 -4.80 2.11
CA TYR A 388 15.60 -5.09 3.50
C TYR A 388 15.22 -6.52 3.85
N TYR A 389 15.86 -7.04 4.89
CA TYR A 389 15.54 -8.29 5.55
C TYR A 389 14.82 -8.02 6.86
N VAL A 390 13.83 -8.86 7.19
CA VAL A 390 13.28 -8.91 8.55
C VAL A 390 14.06 -9.96 9.34
N ILE A 391 14.64 -9.55 10.46
CA ILE A 391 15.29 -10.44 11.42
C ILE A 391 14.30 -10.75 12.53
N HIS A 392 13.89 -12.00 12.61
CA HIS A 392 12.99 -12.56 13.62
C HIS A 392 13.79 -13.09 14.79
N ILE A 393 13.66 -12.43 15.93
CA ILE A 393 14.31 -12.83 17.19
C ILE A 393 13.33 -13.68 17.96
N ARG A 394 13.63 -14.96 18.14
CA ARG A 394 12.72 -15.93 18.74
C ARG A 394 13.21 -16.40 20.09
N GLY A 395 12.32 -16.40 21.07
CA GLY A 395 12.56 -16.99 22.38
C GLY A 395 11.54 -18.07 22.71
N SER A 396 12.00 -19.13 23.37
CA SER A 396 11.14 -20.16 23.93
C SER A 396 10.61 -19.74 25.31
N ALA A 397 9.52 -20.36 25.74
CA ALA A 397 8.95 -20.24 27.09
C ALA A 397 9.96 -20.48 28.24
N LYS A 398 11.07 -21.21 27.98
CA LYS A 398 12.08 -21.59 28.98
C LYS A 398 13.33 -20.69 28.97
N THR A 399 13.44 -19.78 28.00
CA THR A 399 14.63 -18.94 27.76
C THR A 399 14.39 -17.47 28.12
N ASN A 400 13.32 -17.15 28.85
CA ASN A 400 12.99 -15.79 29.31
C ASN A 400 13.85 -15.36 30.51
N LYS A 401 15.18 -15.39 30.36
CA LYS A 401 16.10 -14.76 31.31
C LYS A 401 16.48 -13.39 30.76
N GLU A 402 16.73 -12.46 31.67
CA GLU A 402 17.28 -11.15 31.32
C GLU A 402 18.55 -11.33 30.49
N ALA A 403 18.57 -10.73 29.31
CA ALA A 403 19.67 -10.87 28.37
C ALA A 403 19.71 -9.68 27.40
N GLU A 404 20.88 -9.45 26.81
CA GLU A 404 21.05 -8.47 25.76
C GLU A 404 21.69 -9.13 24.54
N LEU A 405 21.03 -8.99 23.39
CA LEU A 405 21.58 -9.33 22.09
C LEU A 405 22.04 -8.05 21.40
N ARG A 406 23.23 -8.09 20.82
CA ARG A 406 23.76 -7.01 19.98
C ARG A 406 23.92 -7.51 18.55
N PHE A 407 23.24 -6.83 17.63
CA PHE A 407 23.31 -7.06 16.20
C PHE A 407 24.18 -5.98 15.57
N SER A 408 25.06 -6.35 14.66
CA SER A 408 25.88 -5.39 13.94
C SER A 408 26.15 -5.83 12.51
N TRP A 409 26.26 -4.84 11.62
CA TRP A 409 26.57 -5.06 10.21
C TRP A 409 27.97 -4.57 9.90
N SER A 410 28.80 -5.40 9.27
CA SER A 410 30.10 -5.01 8.72
C SER A 410 30.12 -5.21 7.20
N GLN A 411 30.59 -4.19 6.46
CA GLN A 411 30.98 -4.39 5.07
C GLN A 411 32.31 -5.16 5.05
N GLN A 412 32.59 -5.87 3.95
CA GLN A 412 33.78 -6.74 3.86
C GLN A 412 35.06 -6.06 4.39
N ASN A 413 35.60 -6.58 5.49
CA ASN A 413 36.83 -6.14 6.17
C ASN A 413 36.81 -4.70 6.72
N SER A 414 35.62 -4.12 6.96
CA SER A 414 35.46 -2.86 7.70
C SER A 414 35.04 -3.11 9.14
N ASP A 415 35.22 -2.10 9.99
CA ASP A 415 34.55 -2.05 11.29
C ASP A 415 33.02 -2.07 11.11
N PRO A 416 32.26 -2.46 12.15
CA PRO A 416 30.80 -2.48 12.06
C PRO A 416 30.26 -1.07 11.82
N ALA A 417 29.54 -0.91 10.71
CA ALA A 417 28.96 0.34 10.24
C ALA A 417 27.73 0.74 11.06
N THR A 418 26.93 -0.25 11.46
CA THR A 418 25.66 -0.01 12.15
C THR A 418 25.41 -1.08 13.21
N VAL A 419 24.73 -0.69 14.30
CA VAL A 419 24.50 -1.53 15.49
C VAL A 419 23.07 -1.36 15.98
N ALA A 420 22.44 -2.47 16.35
CA ALA A 420 21.18 -2.49 17.10
C ALA A 420 21.32 -3.36 18.36
N THR A 421 20.65 -2.97 19.43
CA THR A 421 20.63 -3.72 20.69
C THR A 421 19.20 -4.16 21.03
N VAL A 422 19.05 -5.40 21.48
CA VAL A 422 17.77 -5.97 21.91
C VAL A 422 17.93 -6.47 23.33
N SER A 423 17.29 -5.77 24.26
CA SER A 423 17.27 -6.10 25.67
C SER A 423 16.00 -6.91 25.98
N ILE A 424 16.16 -8.06 26.61
CA ILE A 424 15.07 -8.93 27.06
C ILE A 424 14.98 -8.75 28.56
N GLU A 425 13.82 -8.34 29.06
CA GLU A 425 13.58 -8.06 30.46
C GLU A 425 12.60 -9.07 31.07
N ALA A 426 12.54 -9.16 32.41
CA ALA A 426 11.63 -10.07 33.08
C ALA A 426 10.16 -9.57 32.98
N PRO A 427 9.18 -10.44 32.72
CA PRO A 427 7.78 -10.04 32.71
C PRO A 427 7.25 -9.67 34.10
N GLU A 428 6.31 -8.72 34.12
CA GLU A 428 5.45 -8.51 35.28
C GLU A 428 4.48 -9.69 35.49
N SER A 429 4.27 -10.08 36.75
CA SER A 429 3.39 -11.19 37.08
C SER A 429 1.92 -10.86 36.83
N GLY A 430 1.18 -11.77 36.19
CA GLY A 430 -0.28 -11.66 36.04
C GLY A 430 -0.76 -11.15 34.68
N VAL A 431 0.15 -10.70 33.79
CA VAL A 431 -0.20 -10.26 32.42
C VAL A 431 -0.55 -11.47 31.55
N THR A 432 -1.71 -11.43 30.90
CA THR A 432 -2.23 -12.54 30.06
C THR A 432 -2.30 -12.25 28.55
N GLY A 433 -2.04 -11.02 28.15
CA GLY A 433 -1.88 -10.61 26.76
C GLY A 433 -1.09 -9.30 26.71
N ALA A 434 -0.23 -9.09 25.71
CA ALA A 434 0.56 -7.86 25.60
C ALA A 434 1.12 -7.65 24.19
N ILE A 435 1.46 -6.39 23.89
CA ILE A 435 2.50 -6.08 22.90
C ILE A 435 3.82 -6.11 23.63
N ILE A 436 4.69 -7.03 23.22
CA ILE A 436 5.88 -7.37 24.01
C ILE A 436 7.13 -6.60 23.62
N GLN A 437 7.04 -5.70 22.63
CA GLN A 437 8.18 -4.98 22.06
C GLN A 437 7.95 -3.47 22.10
N ALA A 438 8.99 -2.74 22.50
CA ALA A 438 9.16 -1.31 22.28
C ALA A 438 10.50 -1.06 21.56
N GLY A 439 10.56 -0.04 20.71
CA GLY A 439 11.74 0.28 19.92
C GLY A 439 12.01 1.78 19.80
N GLY A 440 13.30 2.12 19.75
CA GLY A 440 13.81 3.43 19.35
C GLY A 440 14.28 3.39 17.91
N TYR A 441 13.53 4.06 17.04
CA TYR A 441 13.72 4.13 15.59
C TYR A 441 14.29 5.50 15.22
N ARG A 442 15.05 5.55 14.14
CA ARG A 442 15.53 6.81 13.54
C ARG A 442 14.92 6.98 12.16
N THR A 443 14.54 8.20 11.76
CA THR A 443 14.06 8.40 10.39
C THR A 443 15.12 8.06 9.36
N ASN A 444 14.64 7.74 8.15
CA ASN A 444 15.50 7.53 7.01
C ASN A 444 14.97 8.39 5.86
N PRO A 445 15.80 9.25 5.23
CA PRO A 445 15.36 10.08 4.11
C PRO A 445 15.04 9.25 2.86
N PHE A 446 15.50 8.00 2.81
CA PHE A 446 15.36 7.10 1.65
C PHE A 446 14.23 6.08 1.80
N TYR A 447 13.54 5.96 2.94
CA TYR A 447 12.35 5.11 3.06
C TYR A 447 11.59 5.37 4.37
N GLY A 448 10.30 5.02 4.41
CA GLY A 448 9.55 5.00 5.66
C GLY A 448 9.96 3.80 6.51
N VAL A 449 10.44 4.03 7.73
CA VAL A 449 10.90 2.99 8.65
C VAL A 449 9.68 2.26 9.26
N PRO A 450 9.44 0.98 8.92
CA PRO A 450 8.33 0.23 9.50
C PRO A 450 8.67 -0.18 10.95
N MET A 451 7.74 0.06 11.86
CA MET A 451 7.80 -0.42 13.23
C MET A 451 7.11 -1.78 13.29
N HIS A 452 7.91 -2.84 13.49
CA HIS A 452 7.39 -4.19 13.60
C HIS A 452 7.05 -4.51 15.04
N LEU A 453 5.83 -4.99 15.28
CA LEU A 453 5.30 -5.26 16.61
C LEU A 453 4.78 -6.68 16.69
N HIS A 454 4.80 -7.26 17.89
CA HIS A 454 4.23 -8.57 18.15
C HIS A 454 3.24 -8.49 19.31
N TYR A 455 2.00 -8.85 19.04
CA TYR A 455 0.98 -9.08 20.06
C TYR A 455 0.89 -10.57 20.38
N VAL A 456 0.86 -10.91 21.66
CA VAL A 456 0.76 -12.28 22.15
C VAL A 456 -0.27 -12.37 23.27
N THR A 457 -1.10 -13.41 23.28
CA THR A 457 -2.04 -13.76 24.35
C THR A 457 -2.20 -15.29 24.44
N LYS A 458 -3.22 -15.77 25.17
CA LYS A 458 -3.56 -17.20 25.26
C LYS A 458 -3.99 -17.76 23.89
N ILE A 459 -3.59 -19.00 23.61
CA ILE A 459 -3.70 -19.67 22.30
C ILE A 459 -5.14 -19.69 21.74
N ASP A 460 -6.15 -19.76 22.60
CA ASP A 460 -7.55 -19.98 22.19
C ASP A 460 -8.33 -18.71 21.81
N SER A 461 -7.71 -17.52 21.88
CA SER A 461 -8.37 -16.27 21.51
C SER A 461 -8.34 -16.06 19.99
N PRO A 462 -9.48 -15.92 19.29
CA PRO A 462 -9.51 -15.70 17.84
C PRO A 462 -9.20 -14.25 17.45
N ALA A 463 -9.34 -13.31 18.38
CA ALA A 463 -9.07 -11.89 18.18
C ALA A 463 -8.53 -11.26 19.46
N SER A 464 -7.80 -10.14 19.32
CA SER A 464 -7.36 -9.33 20.46
C SER A 464 -8.53 -8.57 21.10
N PRO A 465 -8.36 -8.02 22.33
CA PRO A 465 -9.18 -6.90 22.79
C PRO A 465 -9.02 -5.68 21.86
N PRO A 466 -9.88 -4.66 21.97
CA PRO A 466 -9.74 -3.42 21.20
C PRO A 466 -8.38 -2.76 21.44
N LEU A 467 -7.72 -2.31 20.38
CA LEU A 467 -6.47 -1.54 20.48
C LEU A 467 -6.60 -0.15 19.88
N ARG A 468 -5.70 0.76 20.26
CA ARG A 468 -5.50 2.03 19.56
C ARG A 468 -4.03 2.43 19.53
N PHE A 469 -3.71 3.29 18.58
CA PHE A 469 -2.37 3.81 18.31
C PHE A 469 -2.40 5.33 18.45
N VAL A 470 -1.68 5.88 19.43
CA VAL A 470 -1.72 7.30 19.78
C VAL A 470 -0.33 7.88 19.58
N CYS A 471 -0.23 8.94 18.78
CA CYS A 471 1.02 9.66 18.56
C CYS A 471 1.09 10.93 19.41
N SER A 472 2.28 11.30 19.87
CA SER A 472 2.50 12.57 20.60
C SER A 472 2.22 13.82 19.77
N GLN A 473 2.22 13.69 18.44
CA GLN A 473 1.86 14.76 17.51
C GLN A 473 1.00 14.23 16.38
N LYS A 474 0.31 15.15 15.69
CA LYS A 474 -0.54 14.81 14.54
C LYS A 474 0.25 14.08 13.47
N THR A 475 -0.07 12.80 13.30
CA THR A 475 0.71 11.86 12.51
C THR A 475 -0.25 10.85 11.93
N ARG A 476 -0.19 10.63 10.63
CA ARG A 476 -0.95 9.52 10.06
C ARG A 476 -0.28 8.20 10.42
N VAL A 477 -1.03 7.31 11.05
CA VAL A 477 -0.60 5.97 11.45
C VAL A 477 -1.25 4.96 10.51
N GLU A 478 -0.45 4.13 9.86
CA GLU A 478 -0.93 3.03 9.03
C GLU A 478 -0.50 1.70 9.64
N VAL A 479 -1.46 0.81 9.86
CA VAL A 479 -1.26 -0.48 10.52
C VAL A 479 -1.56 -1.60 9.55
N TYR A 480 -0.62 -2.52 9.42
CA TYR A 480 -0.68 -3.68 8.53
C TYR A 480 -0.37 -4.96 9.31
N LEU A 481 -0.89 -6.10 8.84
CA LEU A 481 -0.28 -7.39 9.16
C LEU A 481 1.10 -7.49 8.54
N LEU A 482 1.95 -8.39 9.04
CA LEU A 482 3.29 -8.59 8.46
C LEU A 482 3.23 -8.97 6.98
N ASP A 483 2.20 -9.66 6.50
CA ASP A 483 2.03 -9.96 5.07
C ASP A 483 1.67 -8.73 4.20
N GLY A 484 1.53 -7.54 4.81
CA GLY A 484 1.19 -6.28 4.16
C GLY A 484 -0.30 -6.03 4.02
N THR A 485 -1.17 -6.92 4.52
CA THR A 485 -2.62 -6.70 4.54
C THR A 485 -2.96 -5.50 5.44
N PRO A 486 -3.66 -4.47 4.93
CA PRO A 486 -4.02 -3.31 5.74
C PRO A 486 -5.03 -3.69 6.82
N LEU A 487 -4.83 -3.17 8.03
CA LEU A 487 -5.73 -3.34 9.17
C LEU A 487 -6.49 -2.05 9.48
N ALA A 488 -5.76 -0.95 9.64
CA ALA A 488 -6.32 0.35 10.00
C ALA A 488 -5.42 1.50 9.53
N ILE A 489 -6.03 2.66 9.31
CA ILE A 489 -5.35 3.94 9.09
C ILE A 489 -6.01 4.96 10.01
N ASP A 490 -5.24 5.51 10.94
CA ASP A 490 -5.61 6.70 11.70
C ASP A 490 -4.98 7.90 10.99
N GLY A 491 -5.81 8.78 10.44
CA GLY A 491 -5.37 9.94 9.68
C GLY A 491 -4.74 11.03 10.54
N GLN A 492 -4.93 10.98 11.86
CA GLN A 492 -4.53 12.03 12.80
C GLN A 492 -3.56 11.53 13.87
N GLY A 493 -3.50 10.23 14.12
CA GLY A 493 -2.68 9.59 15.14
C GLY A 493 -3.21 9.86 16.54
N ASN A 494 -4.52 10.02 16.71
CA ASN A 494 -5.14 10.33 17.99
C ASN A 494 -5.75 9.08 18.66
N GLY A 495 -5.64 7.90 18.02
CA GLY A 495 -6.18 6.64 18.48
C GLY A 495 -7.67 6.44 18.17
N SER A 496 -8.32 7.39 17.49
CA SER A 496 -9.68 7.26 16.97
C SER A 496 -9.60 6.82 15.51
N LEU A 497 -10.55 5.97 15.07
CA LEU A 497 -10.73 5.64 13.64
C LEU A 497 -12.10 6.10 13.11
N LEU A 498 -12.64 7.16 13.72
CA LEU A 498 -13.95 7.74 13.38
C LEU A 498 -13.84 9.14 12.77
N ASP A 499 -12.65 9.70 12.70
CA ASP A 499 -12.39 11.03 12.17
C ASP A 499 -12.23 11.02 10.64
N GLN A 500 -12.25 12.22 10.07
CA GLN A 500 -11.98 12.38 8.65
C GLN A 500 -10.53 11.98 8.34
N GLY A 501 -10.36 11.05 7.41
CA GLY A 501 -9.05 10.49 7.07
C GLY A 501 -8.91 9.01 7.44
N ASP A 502 -9.72 8.57 8.40
CA ASP A 502 -9.56 7.26 9.00
C ASP A 502 -10.17 6.15 8.15
N GLN A 503 -9.56 4.97 8.24
CA GLN A 503 -10.02 3.77 7.54
C GLN A 503 -9.85 2.54 8.42
N ILE A 504 -10.86 1.68 8.46
CA ILE A 504 -10.81 0.37 9.13
C ILE A 504 -11.03 -0.72 8.09
N PHE A 505 -10.06 -1.61 7.96
CA PHE A 505 -10.08 -2.72 7.00
C PHE A 505 -10.34 -4.07 7.69
N THR A 506 -10.00 -4.17 8.98
CA THR A 506 -10.23 -5.36 9.81
C THR A 506 -11.59 -5.34 10.53
N SER A 507 -11.89 -6.41 11.26
CA SER A 507 -12.99 -6.48 12.23
C SER A 507 -12.83 -5.39 13.29
N SER A 508 -13.94 -4.77 13.69
CA SER A 508 -13.95 -3.77 14.77
C SER A 508 -14.97 -4.12 15.83
N ASP A 509 -14.82 -3.51 16.99
CA ASP A 509 -15.76 -3.57 18.11
C ASP A 509 -17.07 -2.78 17.86
N GLY A 510 -17.25 -2.22 16.67
CA GLY A 510 -18.37 -1.36 16.31
C GLY A 510 -18.28 0.07 16.85
N LYS A 511 -17.23 0.42 17.61
CA LYS A 511 -16.97 1.77 18.15
C LYS A 511 -15.75 2.45 17.51
N GLY A 512 -15.26 1.89 16.41
CA GLY A 512 -14.10 2.42 15.71
C GLY A 512 -12.76 1.90 16.23
N ASN A 513 -12.74 0.83 17.02
CA ASN A 513 -11.48 0.24 17.47
C ASN A 513 -11.21 -1.07 16.71
N PRO A 514 -10.01 -1.24 16.13
CA PRO A 514 -9.63 -2.44 15.40
C PRO A 514 -9.42 -3.61 16.37
N LEU A 515 -9.81 -4.81 15.90
CA LEU A 515 -9.47 -6.08 16.52
C LEU A 515 -8.43 -6.79 15.64
N LEU A 516 -7.36 -7.28 16.24
CA LEU A 516 -6.34 -8.04 15.53
C LEU A 516 -6.82 -9.47 15.31
N PRO A 517 -6.74 -10.00 14.07
CA PRO A 517 -6.92 -11.43 13.86
C PRO A 517 -5.73 -12.18 14.48
N LEU A 518 -6.01 -13.16 15.33
CA LEU A 518 -4.98 -13.94 16.00
C LEU A 518 -4.85 -15.33 15.37
N VAL A 519 -3.60 -15.78 15.22
CA VAL A 519 -3.26 -17.16 14.87
C VAL A 519 -2.55 -17.76 16.08
N GLU A 520 -3.14 -18.79 16.69
CA GLU A 520 -2.64 -19.40 17.92
C GLU A 520 -2.37 -18.39 19.05
N GLY A 521 -3.24 -17.38 19.18
CA GLY A 521 -3.13 -16.34 20.20
C GLY A 521 -2.08 -15.27 19.91
N ALA A 522 -1.50 -15.21 18.71
CA ALA A 522 -0.49 -14.21 18.36
C ALA A 522 -0.79 -13.48 17.04
N ALA A 523 -0.26 -12.26 16.90
CA ALA A 523 -0.30 -11.49 15.66
C ALA A 523 0.95 -10.60 15.52
N GLY A 524 1.57 -10.65 14.35
CA GLY A 524 2.62 -9.72 13.95
C GLY A 524 2.04 -8.53 13.18
N LEU A 525 2.53 -7.33 13.49
CA LEU A 525 2.07 -6.07 12.88
C LEU A 525 3.25 -5.29 12.30
N SER A 526 2.97 -4.47 11.29
CA SER A 526 3.85 -3.43 10.79
C SER A 526 3.12 -2.09 10.86
N VAL A 527 3.71 -1.12 11.54
CA VAL A 527 3.17 0.23 11.69
C VAL A 527 4.07 1.23 10.99
N VAL A 528 3.49 2.06 10.13
CA VAL A 528 4.20 3.10 9.38
C VAL A 528 3.64 4.46 9.76
N LEU A 529 4.52 5.40 10.06
CA LEU A 529 4.18 6.74 10.52
C LEU A 529 4.47 7.78 9.43
N TYR A 530 3.52 8.69 9.24
CA TYR A 530 3.67 9.85 8.35
C TYR A 530 3.33 11.13 9.14
N PRO A 531 4.33 11.74 9.79
CA PRO A 531 4.16 13.01 10.50
C PRO A 531 3.62 14.11 9.57
N ASP A 532 2.70 14.95 10.07
CA ASP A 532 2.16 16.09 9.30
C ASP A 532 3.17 17.27 9.22
N GLY A 533 4.20 17.24 10.08
CA GLY A 533 5.26 18.26 10.18
C GLY A 533 6.63 17.65 10.48
N PRO A 534 7.67 18.49 10.68
CA PRO A 534 8.98 18.03 11.11
C PRO A 534 8.88 17.27 12.44
N LEU A 535 9.79 16.34 12.66
CA LEU A 535 9.84 15.62 13.94
C LEU A 535 10.33 16.53 15.07
N PRO A 536 9.78 16.39 16.29
CA PRO A 536 10.30 17.07 17.47
C PRO A 536 11.74 16.64 17.77
N GLU A 537 12.52 17.51 18.43
CA GLU A 537 13.88 17.17 18.89
C GLU A 537 13.85 16.01 19.89
N GLU A 538 12.82 15.97 20.75
CA GLU A 538 12.58 14.86 21.68
C GLU A 538 12.05 13.58 21.02
N GLY A 539 11.88 13.56 19.69
CA GLY A 539 11.31 12.45 18.95
C GLY A 539 9.78 12.39 19.03
N LEU A 540 9.18 11.67 18.08
CA LEU A 540 7.75 11.35 18.08
C LEU A 540 7.53 10.05 18.84
N THR A 541 6.54 9.99 19.73
CA THR A 541 6.13 8.73 20.37
C THR A 541 4.92 8.14 19.67
N LEU A 542 4.89 6.81 19.61
CA LEU A 542 3.75 5.98 19.21
C LEU A 542 3.41 5.08 20.39
N ASP A 543 2.39 5.46 21.11
CA ASP A 543 1.82 4.71 22.22
C ASP A 543 0.77 3.74 21.70
N ILE A 544 0.85 2.50 22.16
CA ILE A 544 -0.06 1.45 21.77
C ILE A 544 -0.81 1.00 23.02
N GLU A 545 -2.12 1.17 22.97
CA GLU A 545 -2.99 0.96 24.10
C GLU A 545 -4.02 -0.11 23.81
N ILE A 546 -4.37 -0.88 24.83
CA ILE A 546 -5.36 -1.96 24.74
C ILE A 546 -6.48 -1.66 25.75
N PHE A 547 -7.72 -1.89 25.34
CA PHE A 547 -8.89 -1.67 26.18
C PHE A 547 -9.20 -2.91 27.01
N GLU A 548 -8.92 -2.84 28.31
CA GLU A 548 -9.11 -3.92 29.28
C GLU A 548 -9.69 -3.37 30.59
N ASP A 549 -10.54 -4.15 31.25
CA ASP A 549 -11.20 -3.77 32.51
C ASP A 549 -11.89 -2.39 32.48
N GLY A 550 -12.42 -2.03 31.31
CA GLY A 550 -13.14 -0.79 31.09
C GLY A 550 -12.28 0.47 30.87
N ASN A 551 -10.94 0.33 30.78
CA ASN A 551 -10.02 1.45 30.59
C ASN A 551 -8.99 1.14 29.49
N TRP A 552 -8.42 2.20 28.91
CA TRP A 552 -7.25 2.09 28.03
C TRP A 552 -5.99 1.97 28.87
N GLN A 553 -5.18 0.93 28.61
CA GLN A 553 -3.91 0.70 29.28
C GLN A 553 -2.77 0.78 28.26
N LEU A 554 -1.68 1.46 28.61
CA LEU A 554 -0.48 1.53 27.79
C LEU A 554 0.27 0.20 27.84
N TYR A 555 0.48 -0.40 26.66
CA TYR A 555 1.17 -1.68 26.53
C TYR A 555 2.56 -1.56 25.90
N SER A 556 2.76 -0.57 25.04
CA SER A 556 4.06 -0.30 24.43
C SER A 556 4.15 1.15 23.99
N SER A 557 5.33 1.75 24.12
CA SER A 557 5.63 3.08 23.59
C SER A 557 6.87 3.00 22.72
N ASN A 558 6.71 3.31 21.44
CA ASN A 558 7.78 3.32 20.45
C ASN A 558 8.17 4.76 20.16
N ARG A 559 9.43 4.99 19.81
CA ARG A 559 9.95 6.34 19.56
C ARG A 559 10.55 6.43 18.17
N LEU A 560 10.24 7.50 17.44
CA LEU A 560 10.82 7.85 16.16
C LEU A 560 11.61 9.15 16.29
N ASP A 561 12.92 9.04 16.25
CA ASP A 561 13.86 10.15 16.31
C ASP A 561 14.18 10.70 14.91
N PRO A 562 14.44 12.01 14.78
CA PRO A 562 14.81 12.66 13.52
C PRO A 562 16.04 12.06 12.82
#